data_AF-K1XNV0-F1
#
_entry.id   AF-K1XNV0-F1
#
_cell.length_a   1.000
_cell.length_b   1.000
_cell.length_c   1.000
_cell.angle_alpha   90.00
_cell.angle_beta   90.00
_cell.angle_gamma   90.00
#
_symmetry.space_group_name_H-M   'P 1'
#
loop_
_entity.id
_entity.type
_entity.pdbx_description
1 polymer ?
#
loop_
_entity_poly.entity_id
_entity_poly.type
_entity_poly.pdbx_seq_one_letter_code
_entity_poly.pdbx_strand_id
1 'polypeptide(L)' 'EMEDGLIIRESKLKPATVESYKDHRIVMSMALAGMMCDGETIINDAEHVKITYPEFVSDMQKMGGKINWFQ' A
#
# COMPACT_ATOMS: atom_id res chain seq x y z
N GLU A 1 -19.42 -4.77 5.38
CA GLU A 1 -18.64 -4.62 6.62
C GLU A 1 -19.40 -5.28 7.76
N MET A 2 -18.71 -5.77 8.79
CA MET A 2 -19.34 -6.12 10.07
C MET A 2 -19.22 -4.91 11.00
N GLU A 3 -19.98 -4.91 12.11
CA GLU A 3 -19.99 -3.79 13.07
C GLU A 3 -18.62 -3.60 13.76
N ASP A 4 -17.87 -4.67 13.95
CA ASP A 4 -16.60 -4.71 14.69
C ASP A 4 -15.48 -5.44 13.93
N GLY A 5 -15.63 -5.65 12.61
CA GLY A 5 -14.63 -6.39 11.85
C GLY A 5 -14.89 -6.61 10.37
N LEU A 6 -14.08 -7.53 9.82
CA LEU A 6 -14.01 -7.85 8.41
C LEU A 6 -13.92 -9.36 8.21
N ILE A 7 -14.68 -9.90 7.25
CA ILE A 7 -14.41 -11.24 6.69
C ILE A 7 -13.53 -11.05 5.47
N ILE A 8 -12.32 -11.62 5.51
CA ILE A 8 -11.44 -11.68 4.35
C ILE A 8 -11.67 -13.02 3.65
N ARG A 9 -11.95 -12.96 2.34
CA ARG A 9 -12.04 -14.15 1.48
C ARG A 9 -10.85 -14.15 0.54
N GLU A 10 -10.24 -15.31 0.39
CA GLU A 10 -9.11 -15.48 -0.54
C GLU A 10 -9.55 -15.10 -1.96
N SER A 11 -8.72 -14.28 -2.61
CA SER A 11 -8.87 -13.92 -4.02
C SER A 11 -7.52 -13.51 -4.59
N LYS A 12 -7.40 -13.52 -5.93
CA LYS A 12 -6.25 -12.88 -6.58
C LYS A 12 -6.38 -11.37 -6.47
N LEU A 13 -5.33 -10.72 -5.96
CA LEU A 13 -5.27 -9.27 -5.92
C LEU A 13 -5.25 -8.71 -7.35
N LYS A 14 -5.86 -7.53 -7.49
CA LYS A 14 -5.92 -6.79 -8.76
C LYS A 14 -5.26 -5.44 -8.57
N PRO A 15 -4.53 -4.93 -9.57
CA PRO A 15 -4.06 -3.55 -9.56
C PRO A 15 -5.24 -2.58 -9.44
N ALA A 16 -5.05 -1.52 -8.67
CA ALA A 16 -6.07 -0.50 -8.46
C ALA A 16 -5.45 0.84 -8.05
N THR A 17 -6.22 1.92 -8.23
CA THR A 17 -5.97 3.17 -7.51
C THR A 17 -6.74 3.12 -6.20
N VAL A 18 -6.05 3.34 -5.08
CA VAL A 18 -6.62 3.27 -3.73
C VAL A 18 -6.30 4.53 -2.93
N GLU A 19 -7.22 4.88 -2.04
CA GLU A 19 -7.05 5.99 -1.10
C GLU A 19 -6.45 5.46 0.22
N SER A 20 -5.39 6.11 0.71
CA SER A 20 -4.84 5.76 2.02
C SER A 20 -5.62 6.37 3.20
N TYR A 21 -6.48 7.36 2.90
CA TYR A 21 -7.19 8.16 3.90
C TYR A 21 -6.27 8.73 4.98
N LYS A 22 -5.04 9.09 4.58
CA LYS A 22 -4.02 9.71 5.43
C LYS A 22 -3.53 8.83 6.59
N ASP A 23 -3.78 7.51 6.54
CA ASP A 23 -3.26 6.54 7.52
C ASP A 23 -1.99 5.86 6.97
N HIS A 24 -0.87 6.09 7.65
CA HIS A 24 0.43 5.52 7.31
C HIS A 24 0.44 3.98 7.26
N ARG A 25 -0.37 3.32 8.09
CA ARG A 25 -0.49 1.85 8.11
C ARG A 25 -1.24 1.36 6.89
N ILE A 26 -2.26 2.10 6.44
CA ILE A 26 -2.96 1.78 5.19
C ILE A 26 -2.00 1.94 4.01
N VAL A 27 -1.19 3.00 3.96
CA VAL A 27 -0.15 3.16 2.92
C VAL A 27 0.77 1.95 2.87
N MET A 28 1.35 1.55 4.01
CA MET A 28 2.29 0.42 4.05
C MET A 28 1.63 -0.92 3.69
N SER A 29 0.40 -1.15 4.15
CA SER A 29 -0.34 -2.38 3.87
C SER A 29 -0.70 -2.49 2.40
N MET A 30 -1.19 -1.40 1.79
CA MET A 30 -1.54 -1.35 0.37
C MET A 30 -0.30 -1.42 -0.53
N ALA A 31 0.83 -0.86 -0.11
CA ALA A 31 2.09 -0.96 -0.85
C ALA A 31 2.55 -2.42 -0.99
N LEU A 32 2.49 -3.18 0.10
CA LEU A 32 2.82 -4.61 0.08
C LEU A 32 1.83 -5.40 -0.79
N ALA A 33 0.53 -5.12 -0.68
CA ALA A 33 -0.50 -5.76 -1.50
C ALA A 33 -0.31 -5.45 -2.99
N GLY A 34 -0.02 -4.19 -3.34
CA GLY A 34 0.20 -3.74 -4.71
C GLY A 34 1.41 -4.36 -5.37
N MET A 35 2.51 -4.57 -4.63
CA MET A 35 3.70 -5.28 -5.15
C MET A 35 3.45 -6.76 -5.49
N MET A 36 2.37 -7.35 -4.96
CA MET A 36 1.95 -8.72 -5.27
C MET A 36 0.95 -8.82 -6.44
N CYS A 37 0.48 -7.68 -6.96
CA CYS A 37 -0.45 -7.64 -8.08
C CYS A 37 0.27 -7.77 -9.43
N ASP A 38 -0.38 -8.42 -10.39
CA ASP A 38 -0.01 -8.33 -11.80
C ASP A 38 -0.51 -7.00 -12.38
N GLY A 39 0.28 -5.93 -12.22
CA GLY A 39 0.00 -4.60 -12.74
C GLY A 39 0.42 -3.47 -11.81
N GLU A 40 0.00 -2.24 -12.12
CA GLU A 40 0.34 -1.05 -11.33
C GLU A 40 -0.76 -0.74 -10.30
N THR A 41 -0.38 -0.57 -9.04
CA THR A 41 -1.26 -0.09 -7.97
C THR A 41 -0.81 1.32 -7.57
N ILE A 42 -1.74 2.27 -7.59
CA ILE A 42 -1.49 3.67 -7.22
C ILE A 42 -2.12 3.93 -5.85
N ILE A 43 -1.33 4.48 -4.91
CA ILE A 43 -1.80 4.80 -3.57
C ILE A 43 -1.78 6.33 -3.42
N ASN A 44 -2.95 6.92 -3.24
CA ASN A 44 -3.10 8.35 -3.02
C ASN A 44 -2.79 8.72 -1.56
N ASP A 45 -2.34 9.95 -1.32
CA ASP A 45 -1.91 10.49 -0.02
C ASP A 45 -0.78 9.68 0.66
N ALA A 46 0.07 9.00 -0.13
CA ALA A 46 1.11 8.09 0.36
C ALA A 46 2.21 8.77 1.17
N GLU A 47 2.34 10.10 1.13
CA GLU A 47 3.30 10.87 1.91
C GLU A 47 3.13 10.68 3.43
N HIS A 48 1.94 10.27 3.90
CA HIS A 48 1.65 10.03 5.30
C HIS A 48 2.48 8.89 5.90
N VAL A 49 3.04 7.97 5.09
CA VAL A 49 3.98 6.96 5.56
C VAL A 49 5.18 7.58 6.31
N LYS A 50 5.58 8.79 5.92
CA LYS A 50 6.72 9.50 6.51
C LYS A 50 6.49 9.95 7.95
N ILE A 51 5.25 9.90 8.45
CA ILE A 51 4.95 10.21 9.85
C ILE A 51 5.63 9.18 10.78
N THR A 52 5.63 7.90 10.39
CA THR A 52 6.15 6.82 11.23
C THR A 52 7.35 6.09 10.65
N TYR A 53 7.47 6.06 9.31
CA TYR A 53 8.56 5.36 8.64
C TYR A 53 8.99 6.09 7.36
N PRO A 54 9.74 7.22 7.49
CA PRO A 54 10.20 8.03 6.36
C PRO A 54 10.97 7.25 5.28
N GLU A 55 11.74 6.25 5.70
CA GLU A 55 12.63 5.47 4.83
C GLU A 55 11.94 4.28 4.16
N PHE A 56 10.65 4.02 4.46
CA PHE A 56 9.91 2.84 4.01
C PHE A 56 10.09 2.52 2.53
N VAL A 57 9.85 3.50 1.64
CA VAL A 57 9.97 3.29 0.19
C VAL A 57 11.41 2.94 -0.21
N SER A 58 12.39 3.62 0.38
CA SER A 58 13.81 3.36 0.09
C SER A 58 14.27 2.00 0.58
N ASP A 59 13.78 1.56 1.74
CA ASP A 59 14.11 0.26 2.31
C ASP A 59 13.47 -0.87 1.50
N MET A 60 12.20 -0.68 1.06
CA MET A 60 11.54 -1.61 0.15
C MET A 60 12.30 -1.75 -1.17
N GLN A 61 12.76 -0.64 -1.75
CA GLN A 61 13.59 -0.65 -2.96
C GLN A 61 14.91 -1.40 -2.76
N LYS A 62 15.61 -1.20 -1.63
CA LYS A 62 16.85 -1.94 -1.29
C LYS A 62 16.63 -3.45 -1.19
N MET A 63 15.43 -3.87 -0.78
CA MET A 63 15.03 -5.28 -0.70
C MET A 63 14.53 -5.84 -2.04
N GLY A 64 14.53 -5.04 -3.12
CA GLY A 64 14.06 -5.44 -4.45
C GLY A 64 12.58 -5.20 -4.70
N GLY A 65 11.88 -4.50 -3.79
CA GLY A 65 10.50 -4.08 -3.96
C GLY A 65 10.35 -3.08 -5.11
N LYS A 66 9.36 -3.33 -5.97
CA LYS A 66 9.03 -2.46 -7.11
C LYS A 66 8.02 -1.41 -6.67
N ILE A 67 8.52 -0.35 -6.05
CA ILE A 67 7.71 0.76 -5.55
C ILE A 67 8.42 2.09 -5.82
N ASN A 68 7.66 3.11 -6.24
CA ASN A 68 8.17 4.45 -6.52
C ASN A 68 7.14 5.51 -6.12
N TRP A 69 7.59 6.73 -5.91
CA TRP A 69 6.72 7.90 -5.81
C TRP A 69 6.17 8.26 -7.19
N PHE A 70 4.90 8.66 -7.25
CA PHE A 70 4.27 9.21 -8.44
C PHE A 70 3.82 10.66 -8.15
N GLN A 71 3.73 11.49 -9.18
CA GLN A 71 3.27 12.88 -9.09
C GLN A 71 1.80 13.01 -9.47
#